data_AF-A0A9P3K5S1-F1
#
_entry.id   AF-A0A9P3K5S1-F1
#
_cell.length_a   1.000
_cell.length_b   1.000
_cell.length_c   1.000
_cell.angle_alpha   90.00
_cell.angle_beta   90.00
_cell.angle_gamma   90.00
#
_symmetry.space_group_name_H-M   'P 1'
#
loop_
_entity.id
_entity.type
_entity.pdbx_description
1 polymer ?
#
loop_
_entity_poly.entity_id
_entity_poly.type
_entity_poly.pdbx_seq_one_letter_code
_entity_poly.pdbx_strand_id
1 'polypeptide(L)'
;MNLLRKCGEGEALGKLAVSSVLLLLLFTAGVTEAMPRVVVVGLNAGRSSVNPWSSGLLALKMPSVRPGDFLLFRWFGQMRDVQQFPNQQAYDICDFTRADPVGPRRFFGLDLYLVRKEEHGKTLYFGSSVKKECKKGVKAQVYVR
;
A
#
# COMPACT_ATOMS: atom_id res chain seq x y z
N MET A 1 -59.91 -20.34 35.05
CA MET A 1 -59.34 -19.90 33.76
C MET A 1 -57.92 -20.47 33.62
N ASN A 2 -57.72 -21.27 32.57
CA ASN A 2 -56.53 -21.42 31.70
C ASN A 2 -55.31 -20.52 31.99
N LEU A 3 -54.04 -20.92 31.81
CA LEU A 3 -53.43 -22.07 31.14
C LEU A 3 -51.94 -22.21 31.54
N LEU A 4 -51.48 -23.46 31.61
CA LEU A 4 -50.10 -23.96 31.72
C LEU A 4 -49.28 -23.80 30.42
N ARG A 5 -47.94 -23.80 30.52
CA ARG A 5 -47.00 -24.78 29.87
C ARG A 5 -45.53 -24.33 30.08
N LYS A 6 -44.73 -24.98 30.93
CA LYS A 6 -44.02 -26.29 30.86
C LYS A 6 -42.65 -26.23 30.18
N CYS A 7 -41.60 -26.40 30.98
CA CYS A 7 -40.33 -27.02 30.59
C CYS A 7 -40.51 -28.54 30.40
N GLY A 8 -39.66 -29.17 29.58
CA GLY A 8 -39.52 -30.63 29.51
C GLY A 8 -38.78 -31.11 28.27
N GLU A 9 -37.63 -31.77 28.49
CA GLU A 9 -36.72 -32.41 27.53
C GLU A 9 -37.34 -33.59 26.77
N GLY A 10 -36.70 -33.98 25.66
CA GLY A 10 -36.96 -35.22 24.91
C GLY A 10 -35.87 -35.48 23.86
N GLU A 11 -34.88 -36.30 24.24
CA GLU A 11 -33.81 -36.86 23.40
C GLU A 11 -34.33 -37.76 22.26
N ALA A 12 -33.56 -37.86 21.16
CA ALA A 12 -33.20 -39.15 20.54
C ALA A 12 -32.07 -39.01 19.49
N LEU A 13 -30.85 -39.30 19.97
CA LEU A 13 -29.80 -40.11 19.34
C LEU A 13 -29.73 -40.25 17.79
N GLY A 14 -28.64 -39.70 17.25
CA GLY A 14 -27.94 -40.25 16.08
C GLY A 14 -26.43 -40.14 16.30
N LYS A 15 -25.83 -41.13 16.97
CA LYS A 15 -24.37 -41.27 17.11
C LYS A 15 -23.76 -41.68 15.77
N LEU A 16 -22.82 -40.90 15.25
CA LEU A 16 -21.70 -41.43 14.47
C LEU A 16 -20.49 -40.50 14.62
N ALA A 17 -19.45 -41.07 15.22
CA ALA A 17 -18.20 -40.41 15.54
C ALA A 17 -17.51 -39.89 14.27
N VAL A 18 -17.36 -38.58 14.17
CA VAL A 18 -16.33 -37.98 13.31
C VAL A 18 -15.32 -37.33 14.25
N SER A 19 -14.36 -38.17 14.63
CA SER A 19 -12.98 -37.89 15.05
C SER A 19 -12.68 -36.53 15.67
N SER A 20 -12.22 -36.55 16.92
CA SER A 20 -11.58 -35.41 17.63
C SER A 20 -10.43 -34.74 16.87
N VAL A 21 -10.03 -35.25 15.71
CA VAL A 21 -9.08 -34.62 14.79
C VAL A 21 -9.71 -33.45 14.00
N LEU A 22 -11.04 -33.43 13.80
CA LEU A 22 -11.69 -32.43 12.95
C LEU A 22 -12.05 -31.12 13.68
N LEU A 23 -12.04 -31.13 15.02
CA LEU A 23 -12.23 -29.93 15.85
C LEU A 23 -10.91 -29.23 16.21
N LEU A 24 -9.82 -29.54 15.50
CA LEU A 24 -8.51 -28.89 15.62
C LEU A 24 -8.11 -28.08 14.37
N LEU A 25 -9.01 -27.88 13.40
CA LEU A 25 -8.70 -27.16 12.15
C LEU A 25 -9.34 -25.76 12.03
N LEU A 26 -9.96 -25.22 13.08
CA LEU A 26 -10.52 -23.86 13.06
C LEU A 26 -9.68 -22.82 13.82
N PHE A 27 -8.44 -23.14 14.19
CA PHE A 27 -7.54 -22.23 14.90
C PHE A 27 -6.13 -22.15 14.28
N THR A 28 -6.00 -21.92 12.96
CA THR A 28 -4.72 -21.44 12.39
C THR A 28 -4.90 -20.50 11.20
N ALA A 29 -5.84 -19.57 11.28
CA ALA A 29 -5.79 -18.37 10.45
C ALA A 29 -5.70 -17.15 11.37
N GLY A 30 -4.66 -17.14 12.21
CA GLY A 30 -4.18 -15.90 12.79
C GLY A 30 -3.80 -15.00 11.63
N VAL A 31 -4.67 -14.07 11.28
CA VAL A 31 -4.32 -12.94 10.42
C VAL A 31 -3.33 -12.11 11.22
N THR A 32 -2.06 -12.48 11.19
CA THR A 32 -0.98 -11.55 11.47
C THR A 32 -0.94 -10.59 10.30
N GLU A 33 -1.91 -9.68 10.21
CA GLU A 33 -1.78 -8.52 9.33
C GLU A 33 -0.57 -7.76 9.86
N ALA A 34 0.57 -7.93 9.17
CA ALA A 34 1.79 -7.21 9.48
C ALA A 34 1.45 -5.72 9.53
N MET A 35 1.86 -5.04 10.60
CA MET A 35 1.57 -3.62 10.76
C MET A 35 1.99 -2.84 9.51
N PRO A 36 1.15 -1.91 9.02
CA PRO A 36 1.45 -1.13 7.83
C PRO A 36 2.72 -0.31 8.08
N ARG A 37 3.70 -0.42 7.17
CA ARG A 37 4.97 0.31 7.30
C ARG A 37 4.89 1.59 6.48
N VAL A 38 5.52 2.64 6.97
CA VAL A 38 5.75 3.86 6.19
C VAL A 38 7.12 3.78 5.53
N VAL A 39 7.14 3.83 4.20
CA VAL A 39 8.34 3.80 3.37
C VAL A 39 8.54 5.17 2.74
N VAL A 40 9.58 5.88 3.16
CA VAL A 40 9.88 7.21 2.63
C VAL A 40 10.52 7.11 1.25
N VAL A 41 9.84 7.66 0.25
CA VAL A 41 10.31 7.63 -1.14
C VAL A 41 11.53 8.54 -1.29
N GLY A 42 12.66 7.95 -1.72
CA GLY A 42 13.91 8.67 -1.93
C GLY A 42 14.85 8.69 -0.73
N LEU A 43 14.52 7.98 0.37
CA LEU A 43 15.49 7.62 1.40
C LEU A 43 15.93 6.17 1.21
N ASN A 44 17.24 5.94 1.18
CA ASN A 44 17.83 4.60 1.16
C ASN A 44 19.14 4.57 1.95
N ALA A 45 19.71 3.37 2.13
CA ALA A 45 21.04 3.22 2.72
C ALA A 45 22.05 4.04 1.90
N GLY A 46 22.64 5.06 2.53
CA GLY A 46 23.58 5.99 1.88
C GLY A 46 23.01 7.37 1.54
N ARG A 47 21.70 7.61 1.74
CA ARG A 47 21.07 8.92 1.49
C ARG A 47 20.21 9.35 2.67
N SER A 48 20.75 10.22 3.51
CA SER A 48 19.97 11.00 4.48
C SER A 48 19.63 12.35 3.84
N SER A 49 18.37 12.55 3.46
CA SER A 49 17.90 13.82 2.89
C SER A 49 16.69 14.34 3.66
N VAL A 50 16.76 15.61 4.05
CA VAL A 50 15.60 16.35 4.53
C VAL A 50 14.55 16.51 3.44
N ASN A 51 14.98 16.52 2.17
CA ASN A 51 14.13 16.62 0.99
C ASN A 51 14.30 15.38 0.08
N PRO A 52 13.73 14.21 0.46
CA PRO A 52 13.98 12.95 -0.23
C PRO A 52 13.26 12.85 -1.57
N TRP A 53 12.05 13.43 -1.71
CA TRP A 53 11.37 13.57 -3.00
C TRP A 53 12.02 14.70 -3.82
N SER A 54 13.23 14.45 -4.32
CA SER A 54 14.06 15.40 -5.09
C SER A 54 14.54 14.80 -6.42
N SER A 55 15.41 15.48 -7.16
CA SER A 55 16.09 14.87 -8.33
C SER A 55 17.05 13.76 -7.91
N GLY A 56 17.46 12.92 -8.86
CA GLY A 56 18.44 11.84 -8.66
C GLY A 56 17.85 10.52 -8.17
N LEU A 57 16.52 10.42 -8.08
CA LEU A 57 15.84 9.22 -7.60
C LEU A 57 16.01 8.00 -8.52
N LEU A 58 16.23 8.23 -9.81
CA LEU A 58 16.49 7.17 -10.79
C LEU A 58 17.71 6.30 -10.46
N ALA A 59 18.71 6.87 -9.77
CA ALA A 59 19.90 6.15 -9.37
C ALA A 59 19.71 5.37 -8.05
N LEU A 60 18.57 5.54 -7.37
CA LEU A 60 18.34 4.92 -6.07
C LEU A 60 17.66 3.57 -6.24
N LYS A 61 18.25 2.55 -5.61
CA LYS A 61 17.55 1.31 -5.33
C LYS A 61 16.56 1.55 -4.19
N MET A 62 15.28 1.57 -4.52
CA MET A 62 14.20 1.72 -3.56
C MET A 62 14.02 0.42 -2.75
N PRO A 63 13.66 0.51 -1.46
CA PRO A 63 13.28 -0.66 -0.69
C PRO A 63 12.02 -1.31 -1.29
N SER A 64 11.94 -2.64 -1.23
CA SER A 64 10.74 -3.36 -1.64
C SER A 64 9.57 -3.04 -0.70
N VAL A 65 8.40 -2.80 -1.27
CA VAL A 65 7.15 -2.58 -0.51
C VAL A 65 6.18 -3.72 -0.73
N ARG A 66 5.17 -3.83 0.12
CA ARG A 66 4.11 -4.84 0.05
C ARG A 66 2.76 -4.14 0.05
N PRO A 67 1.68 -4.82 -0.39
CA PRO A 67 0.34 -4.35 -0.11
C PRO A 67 0.14 -4.01 1.37
N GLY A 68 -0.52 -2.89 1.65
CA GLY A 68 -0.73 -2.36 3.00
C GLY A 68 0.37 -1.41 3.50
N ASP A 69 1.54 -1.36 2.86
CA ASP A 69 2.54 -0.31 3.15
C ASP A 69 2.04 1.06 2.65
N PHE A 70 2.52 2.13 3.29
CA PHE A 70 2.37 3.50 2.82
C PHE A 70 3.67 4.00 2.21
N LEU A 71 3.59 4.56 1.00
CA LEU A 71 4.68 5.35 0.43
C LEU A 71 4.53 6.81 0.88
N LEU A 72 5.55 7.33 1.55
CA LEU A 72 5.61 8.72 2.00
C LEU A 72 6.49 9.54 1.06
N PHE A 73 5.89 10.50 0.38
CA PHE A 73 6.57 11.49 -0.43
C PHE A 73 6.64 12.79 0.37
N ARG A 74 7.83 13.29 0.66
CA ARG A 74 7.99 14.56 1.40
C ARG A 74 9.00 15.47 0.72
N TRP A 75 8.70 16.77 0.70
CA TRP A 75 9.58 17.79 0.16
C TRP A 75 9.43 19.13 0.88
N PHE A 76 10.48 19.94 0.78
CA PHE A 76 10.53 21.27 1.39
C PHE A 76 11.08 22.32 0.42
N GLY A 77 10.50 23.52 0.45
CA GLY A 77 11.06 24.72 -0.20
C GLY A 77 10.95 24.74 -1.72
N GLN A 78 10.10 23.92 -2.34
CA GLN A 78 9.91 23.85 -3.79
C GLN A 78 8.47 23.45 -4.15
N MET A 79 7.88 24.08 -5.16
CA MET A 79 6.57 23.66 -5.68
C MET A 79 6.69 22.29 -6.32
N ARG A 80 6.02 21.28 -5.77
CA ARG A 80 5.98 19.92 -6.31
C ARG A 80 4.60 19.32 -6.12
N ASP A 81 4.35 18.24 -6.86
CA ASP A 81 3.25 17.32 -6.64
C ASP A 81 3.77 15.88 -6.77
N VAL A 82 2.86 14.94 -6.50
CA VAL A 82 3.08 13.52 -6.75
C VAL A 82 1.93 13.03 -7.62
N GLN A 83 2.29 12.51 -8.78
CA GLN A 83 1.38 11.88 -9.74
C GLN A 83 1.81 10.44 -9.92
N GLN A 84 0.85 9.51 -9.96
CA GLN A 84 1.06 8.12 -10.33
C GLN A 84 0.82 7.96 -11.83
N PHE A 85 1.81 7.48 -12.56
CA PHE A 85 1.66 7.16 -13.97
C PHE A 85 0.93 5.81 -14.14
N PRO A 86 0.17 5.64 -15.23
CA PRO A 86 -0.54 4.39 -15.49
C PRO A 86 0.40 3.24 -15.88
N ASN A 87 1.58 3.54 -16.42
CA ASN A 87 2.55 2.56 -16.89
C ASN A 87 3.97 3.15 -17.07
N GLN A 88 4.92 2.26 -17.38
CA GLN A 88 6.32 2.61 -17.60
C GLN A 88 6.53 3.58 -18.77
N GLN A 89 5.82 3.39 -19.89
CA GLN A 89 5.99 4.23 -21.08
C GLN A 89 5.67 5.70 -20.75
N ALA A 90 4.54 5.96 -20.09
CA ALA A 90 4.15 7.30 -19.66
C ALA A 90 5.17 7.89 -18.66
N TYR A 91 5.66 7.07 -17.74
CA TYR A 91 6.72 7.46 -16.81
C TYR A 91 8.05 7.82 -17.50
N ASP A 92 8.44 7.08 -18.54
CA ASP A 92 9.70 7.27 -19.24
C ASP A 92 9.72 8.61 -19.97
N ILE A 93 8.62 8.95 -20.65
CA ILE A 93 8.50 10.23 -21.37
C ILE A 93 7.94 11.39 -20.53
N CYS A 94 7.58 11.13 -19.26
CA CYS A 94 6.92 12.08 -18.35
C CYS A 94 5.57 12.59 -18.90
N ASP A 95 4.73 11.69 -19.41
CA ASP A 95 3.38 11.98 -19.89
C ASP A 95 2.37 11.88 -18.73
N PHE A 96 1.83 13.03 -18.32
CA PHE A 96 0.89 13.14 -17.21
C PHE A 96 -0.59 13.14 -17.66
N THR A 97 -0.88 12.95 -18.94
CA THR A 97 -2.26 13.05 -19.48
C THR A 97 -3.25 12.09 -18.83
N ARG A 98 -2.76 10.94 -18.35
CA ARG A 98 -3.55 9.90 -17.64
C ARG A 98 -2.97 9.57 -16.27
N ALA A 99 -2.21 10.49 -15.67
CA ALA A 99 -1.65 10.27 -14.36
C ALA A 99 -2.67 10.62 -13.27
N ASP A 100 -2.70 9.82 -12.21
CA ASP A 100 -3.59 10.05 -11.07
C ASP A 100 -2.86 10.87 -10.00
N PRO A 101 -3.44 11.97 -9.52
CA PRO A 101 -2.84 12.76 -8.44
C PRO A 101 -2.87 11.96 -7.13
N VAL A 102 -1.72 11.83 -6.48
CA VAL A 102 -1.65 11.30 -5.09
C VAL A 102 -1.99 12.39 -4.08
N GLY A 103 -1.66 13.65 -4.41
CA GLY A 103 -1.96 14.81 -3.58
C GLY A 103 -1.85 16.13 -4.36
N PRO A 104 -2.19 17.26 -3.70
CA PRO A 104 -2.18 18.57 -4.35
C PRO A 104 -0.76 19.11 -4.53
N ARG A 105 -0.58 19.98 -5.53
CA ARG A 105 0.67 20.70 -5.75
C ARG A 105 0.90 21.78 -4.69
N ARG A 106 2.08 21.80 -4.05
CA ARG A 106 2.40 22.72 -2.94
C ARG A 106 3.90 22.91 -2.72
N PHE A 107 4.26 23.99 -2.04
CA PHE A 107 5.66 24.41 -1.80
C PHE A 107 6.36 23.61 -0.69
N PHE A 108 5.58 23.15 0.28
CA PHE A 108 5.96 22.16 1.30
C PHE A 108 4.90 21.07 1.26
N GLY A 109 5.31 19.81 1.22
CA GLY A 109 4.35 18.73 1.02
C GLY A 109 4.73 17.41 1.65
N LEU A 110 3.67 16.69 1.99
CA LEU A 110 3.68 15.34 2.53
C LEU A 110 2.49 14.59 1.91
N ASP A 111 2.76 13.76 0.91
CA ASP A 111 1.75 12.91 0.29
C ASP A 111 1.96 11.46 0.72
N LEU A 112 0.85 10.75 0.94
CA LEU A 112 0.81 9.34 1.30
C LEU A 112 0.10 8.54 0.23
N TYR A 113 0.68 7.42 -0.16
CA TYR A 113 0.07 6.47 -1.06
C TYR A 113 -0.06 5.11 -0.39
N LEU A 114 -1.28 4.58 -0.27
CA LEU A 114 -1.52 3.23 0.21
C LEU A 114 -1.28 2.24 -0.93
N VAL A 115 -0.32 1.34 -0.76
CA VAL A 115 -0.08 0.25 -1.73
C VAL A 115 -1.23 -0.75 -1.63
N ARG A 116 -1.98 -0.92 -2.73
CA ARG A 116 -3.20 -1.74 -2.73
C ARG A 116 -2.91 -3.21 -3.01
N LYS A 117 -3.85 -4.10 -2.66
CA LYS A 117 -3.68 -5.56 -2.80
C LYS A 117 -3.47 -5.97 -4.26
N GLU A 118 -4.18 -5.34 -5.19
CA GLU A 118 -4.08 -5.56 -6.63
C GLU A 118 -2.77 -5.09 -7.26
N GLU A 119 -1.92 -4.40 -6.49
CA GLU A 119 -0.62 -3.93 -6.94
C GLU A 119 0.50 -4.93 -6.67
N HIS A 120 0.22 -6.00 -5.94
CA HIS A 120 1.18 -7.09 -5.72
C HIS A 120 1.76 -7.60 -7.04
N GLY A 121 3.10 -7.68 -7.10
CA GLY A 121 3.84 -8.10 -8.29
C GLY A 121 4.01 -7.01 -9.36
N LYS A 122 3.52 -5.78 -9.14
CA LYS A 122 3.64 -4.66 -10.09
C LYS A 122 4.74 -3.69 -9.69
N THR A 123 5.24 -2.96 -10.68
CA THR A 123 6.03 -1.74 -10.46
C THR A 123 5.11 -0.54 -10.56
N LEU A 124 5.10 0.29 -9.52
CA LEU A 124 4.41 1.59 -9.49
C LEU A 124 5.36 2.69 -9.94
N TYR A 125 4.81 3.67 -10.66
CA TYR A 125 5.58 4.73 -11.29
C TYR A 125 5.06 6.08 -10.81
N PHE A 126 5.94 6.90 -10.23
CA PHE A 126 5.56 8.21 -9.68
C PHE A 126 6.45 9.32 -10.23
N GLY A 127 5.92 10.54 -10.34
CA GLY A 127 6.69 11.72 -10.73
C GLY A 127 6.04 13.04 -10.36
N SER A 128 6.84 14.11 -10.38
CA SER A 128 6.35 15.49 -10.25
C SER A 128 6.06 16.08 -11.64
N SER A 129 4.84 16.56 -11.85
CA SER A 129 4.39 17.24 -13.07
C SER A 129 4.84 18.69 -13.15
N VAL A 130 5.49 19.21 -12.11
CA VAL A 130 5.92 20.60 -12.06
C VAL A 130 7.03 20.87 -13.07
N LYS A 131 6.72 21.71 -14.07
CA LYS A 131 7.68 22.18 -15.09
C LYS A 131 8.40 21.00 -15.76
N LYS A 132 9.71 20.87 -15.54
CA LYS A 132 10.58 19.80 -16.09
C LYS A 132 11.12 18.88 -14.98
N GLU A 133 10.52 18.88 -13.79
CA GLU A 133 11.05 18.13 -12.64
C GLU A 133 11.13 16.62 -12.88
N CYS A 134 10.08 16.01 -13.46
CA CYS A 134 10.13 14.59 -13.84
C CYS A 134 11.30 14.28 -14.77
N LYS A 135 11.54 15.11 -15.80
CA LYS A 135 12.68 14.96 -16.72
C LYS A 135 14.04 15.20 -16.05
N LYS A 136 14.07 15.93 -14.94
CA LYS A 136 15.25 16.13 -14.08
C LYS A 136 15.42 15.02 -13.03
N GLY A 137 14.60 13.97 -13.09
CA GLY A 137 14.72 12.81 -12.21
C GLY A 137 13.98 12.92 -10.88
N VAL A 138 13.02 13.85 -10.75
CA VAL A 138 12.00 13.81 -9.68
C VAL A 138 10.92 12.81 -10.06
N LYS A 139 11.31 11.55 -10.12
CA LYS A 139 10.45 10.43 -10.48
C LYS A 139 11.02 9.14 -9.88
N ALA A 140 10.15 8.24 -9.42
CA ALA A 140 10.55 7.00 -8.77
C ALA A 140 9.78 5.80 -9.32
N GLN A 141 10.45 4.65 -9.30
CA GLN A 141 9.84 3.34 -9.54
C GLN A 141 9.85 2.57 -8.23
N VAL A 142 8.73 1.93 -7.89
CA VAL A 142 8.59 1.18 -6.65
C VAL A 142 8.01 -0.19 -6.98
N TYR A 143 8.80 -1.24 -6.78
CA TYR A 143 8.32 -2.62 -6.96
C TYR A 143 7.57 -3.09 -5.71
N VAL A 144 6.36 -3.61 -5.94
CA VAL A 144 5.50 -4.22 -4.93
C VAL A 144 5.69 -5.72 -4.98
N ARG A 145 6.15 -6.30 -3.88
CA ARG A 145 6.41 -7.73 -3.72
C ARG A 145 5.41 -8.43 -2.80
#